data_AF-A0A7S3I4I4-F1
#
_entry.id   AF-A0A7S3I4I4-F1
#
_cell.length_a   1.000
_cell.length_b   1.000
_cell.length_c   1.000
_cell.angle_alpha   90.00
_cell.angle_beta   90.00
_cell.angle_gamma   90.00
#
_symmetry.space_group_name_H-M   'P 1'
#
loop_
_entity.id
_entity.type
_entity.pdbx_description
1 polymer ?
#
loop_
_entity_poly.entity_id
_entity_poly.type
_entity_poly.pdbx_seq_one_letter_code
_entity_poly.pdbx_strand_id
1 'polypeptide(L)'
;AEERVANLGGAIGRIKVGAATETELKDKKLRYEDALNSVKAAMNEGVVPGGGATLVYCMRFKDKVLAGIEDEDEKTAVEILFRAIGYPIQQIAENAGVDGSIVLEKVKNQEWGFGWNAATGTYEDLFASGVIDPATVTQ
;
A
#
# COMPACT_ATOMS: atom_id res chain seq x y z
N ALA A 1 23.19 15.93 -5.59
CA ALA A 1 24.00 16.04 -6.83
C ALA A 1 23.12 15.90 -8.06
N GLU A 2 22.15 14.97 -8.05
CA GLU A 2 21.13 14.76 -9.10
C GLU A 2 20.37 16.03 -9.49
N GLU A 3 19.96 16.86 -8.53
CA GLU A 3 19.23 18.10 -8.82
C GLU A 3 20.04 19.10 -9.67
N ARG A 4 21.37 19.11 -9.51
CA ARG A 4 22.28 19.94 -10.33
C ARG A 4 22.51 19.34 -11.73
N VAL A 5 22.52 18.02 -11.84
CA VAL A 5 22.64 17.28 -13.12
C VAL A 5 21.36 17.44 -13.96
N ALA A 6 20.19 17.32 -13.34
CA ALA A 6 18.89 17.50 -14.01
C ALA A 6 18.71 18.94 -14.54
N ASN A 7 19.21 19.94 -13.81
CA ASN A 7 19.15 21.35 -14.21
C ASN A 7 19.98 21.64 -15.48
N LEU A 8 21.08 20.93 -15.68
CA LEU A 8 21.96 21.09 -16.86
C LEU A 8 21.44 20.37 -18.11
N GLY A 9 20.66 19.29 -17.94
CA GLY A 9 20.11 18.49 -19.03
C GLY A 9 18.78 19.00 -19.63
N GLY A 10 18.21 20.09 -19.11
CA GLY A 10 16.92 20.64 -19.58
C GLY A 10 15.68 19.80 -19.22
N ALA A 11 15.83 18.76 -18.39
CA ALA A 11 14.81 17.76 -18.10
C ALA A 11 14.04 18.02 -16.78
N ILE A 12 13.81 19.28 -16.40
CA ILE A 12 13.07 19.62 -15.18
C ILE A 12 11.66 20.11 -15.52
N GLY A 13 10.66 19.28 -15.18
CA GLY A 13 9.26 19.68 -15.13
C GLY A 13 8.96 20.43 -13.83
N ARG A 14 8.29 21.59 -13.92
CA ARG A 14 7.80 22.33 -12.74
C ARG A 14 6.29 22.16 -12.62
N ILE A 15 5.85 21.53 -11.53
CA ILE A 15 4.44 21.41 -11.18
C ILE A 15 4.08 22.62 -10.30
N LYS A 16 3.22 23.50 -10.81
CA LYS A 16 2.69 24.64 -10.05
C LYS A 16 1.34 24.25 -9.46
N VAL A 17 1.30 24.08 -8.15
CA VAL A 17 0.06 23.77 -7.41
C VAL A 17 -0.62 25.08 -7.01
N GLY A 18 -1.92 25.20 -7.31
CA GLY A 18 -2.74 26.35 -6.92
C GLY A 18 -3.91 25.95 -6.02
N ALA A 19 -4.30 26.84 -5.11
CA ALA A 19 -5.47 26.69 -4.24
C ALA A 19 -6.05 28.06 -3.85
N ALA A 20 -7.28 28.07 -3.32
CA ALA A 20 -7.96 29.31 -2.92
C ALA A 20 -7.47 29.84 -1.57
N THR A 21 -7.00 28.96 -0.68
CA THR A 21 -6.44 29.30 0.63
C THR A 21 -5.07 28.67 0.84
N GLU A 22 -4.29 29.21 1.78
CA GLU A 22 -2.96 28.69 2.13
C GLU A 22 -3.04 27.25 2.69
N THR A 23 -4.07 26.96 3.50
CA THR A 23 -4.29 25.63 4.07
C THR A 23 -4.53 24.59 2.96
N GLU A 24 -5.40 24.89 2.00
CA GLU A 24 -5.64 24.01 0.85
C GLU A 24 -4.41 23.89 -0.04
N LEU A 25 -3.62 24.96 -0.19
CA LEU A 25 -2.38 24.94 -0.96
C LEU A 25 -1.40 23.93 -0.34
N LYS A 26 -1.25 23.97 0.99
CA LYS A 26 -0.37 23.08 1.72
C LYS A 26 -0.83 21.63 1.64
N ASP A 27 -2.12 21.37 1.83
CA ASP A 27 -2.70 20.04 1.71
C ASP A 27 -2.53 19.46 0.29
N LYS A 28 -2.90 20.22 -0.76
CA LYS A 28 -2.69 19.77 -2.15
C LYS A 28 -1.21 19.51 -2.42
N LYS A 29 -0.32 20.40 -1.98
CA LYS A 29 1.12 20.25 -2.18
C LYS A 29 1.64 18.92 -1.58
N LEU A 30 1.25 18.59 -0.35
CA LEU A 30 1.63 17.32 0.28
C LEU A 30 1.13 16.11 -0.52
N ARG A 31 -0.13 16.12 -0.98
CA ARG A 31 -0.66 15.04 -1.82
C ARG A 31 0.11 14.86 -3.13
N TYR A 32 0.52 15.96 -3.76
CA TYR A 32 1.33 15.90 -4.98
C TYR A 32 2.75 15.37 -4.72
N GLU A 33 3.36 15.74 -3.59
CA GLU A 33 4.66 15.23 -3.18
C GLU A 33 4.61 13.72 -2.91
N ASP A 34 3.58 13.26 -2.19
CA ASP A 34 3.36 11.83 -1.91
C ASP A 34 3.11 11.03 -3.20
N ALA A 35 2.29 11.55 -4.12
CA ALA A 35 2.04 10.92 -5.40
C ALA A 35 3.33 10.81 -6.24
N LEU A 36 4.14 11.87 -6.27
CA LEU A 36 5.40 11.88 -7.01
C LEU A 36 6.39 10.85 -6.45
N ASN A 37 6.50 10.77 -5.12
CA ASN A 37 7.36 9.80 -4.46
C ASN A 37 6.88 8.37 -4.70
N SER A 38 5.57 8.14 -4.67
CA SER A 38 4.96 6.83 -4.95
C SER A 38 5.26 6.35 -6.37
N VAL A 39 5.11 7.23 -7.38
CA VAL A 39 5.44 6.88 -8.78
C VAL A 39 6.93 6.58 -8.94
N LYS A 40 7.82 7.36 -8.31
CA LYS A 40 9.27 7.09 -8.35
C LYS A 40 9.61 5.74 -7.74
N ALA A 41 9.01 5.39 -6.60
CA ALA A 41 9.19 4.09 -5.96
C ALA A 41 8.69 2.95 -6.86
N ALA A 42 7.50 3.11 -7.43
CA ALA A 42 6.91 2.14 -8.36
C ALA A 42 7.78 1.91 -9.60
N MET A 43 8.44 2.95 -10.12
CA MET A 43 9.37 2.81 -11.25
C MET A 43 10.61 1.99 -10.93
N ASN A 44 11.07 2.01 -9.68
CA ASN A 44 12.30 1.31 -9.28
C ASN A 44 12.04 -0.16 -8.92
N GLU A 45 10.98 -0.44 -8.16
CA GLU A 45 10.74 -1.78 -7.57
C GLU A 45 9.44 -2.44 -8.05
N GLY A 46 8.64 -1.75 -8.86
CA GLY A 46 7.37 -2.24 -9.37
C GLY A 46 6.18 -1.94 -8.46
N VAL A 47 5.05 -2.53 -8.83
CA VAL A 47 3.74 -2.31 -8.19
C VAL A 47 3.12 -3.62 -7.73
N VAL A 48 2.32 -3.54 -6.68
CA VAL A 48 1.60 -4.67 -6.07
C VAL A 48 0.12 -4.31 -5.86
N PRO A 49 -0.77 -5.29 -5.62
CA PRO A 49 -2.16 -5.02 -5.26
C PRO A 49 -2.23 -4.17 -3.99
N GLY A 50 -2.90 -3.02 -4.09
CA GLY A 50 -2.99 -2.09 -2.98
C GLY A 50 -4.04 -2.48 -1.94
N GLY A 51 -4.48 -1.50 -1.15
CA GLY A 51 -5.61 -1.66 -0.22
C GLY A 51 -5.38 -2.69 0.88
N GLY A 52 -4.12 -3.00 1.19
CA GLY A 52 -3.74 -4.04 2.15
C GLY A 52 -3.84 -5.47 1.62
N ALA A 53 -4.27 -5.69 0.37
CA ALA A 53 -4.43 -7.04 -0.21
C ALA A 53 -3.09 -7.79 -0.30
N THR A 54 -2.00 -7.10 -0.64
CA THR A 54 -0.65 -7.69 -0.65
C THR A 54 -0.26 -8.26 0.71
N LEU A 55 -0.48 -7.52 1.78
CA LEU A 55 -0.15 -7.95 3.15
C LEU A 55 -0.99 -9.16 3.58
N VAL A 56 -2.26 -9.16 3.22
CA VAL A 56 -3.16 -10.30 3.46
C VAL A 56 -2.70 -11.54 2.70
N TYR A 57 -2.27 -11.38 1.44
CA TYR A 57 -1.73 -12.49 0.66
C TYR A 57 -0.47 -13.08 1.31
N CYS A 58 0.41 -12.23 1.85
CA CYS A 58 1.62 -12.66 2.57
C CYS A 58 1.31 -13.51 3.82
N MET A 59 0.13 -13.37 4.44
CA MET A 59 -0.26 -14.18 5.60
C MET A 59 -0.17 -15.69 5.36
N ARG A 60 -0.32 -16.14 4.11
CA ARG A 60 -0.25 -17.57 3.75
C ARG A 60 1.11 -18.19 4.01
N PHE A 61 2.15 -17.36 4.06
CA PHE A 61 3.51 -17.81 4.34
C PHE A 61 3.81 -17.88 5.84
N LYS A 62 2.85 -17.56 6.73
CA LYS A 62 3.04 -17.62 8.20
C LYS A 62 3.66 -18.94 8.65
N ASP A 63 3.05 -20.06 8.29
CA ASP A 63 3.50 -21.38 8.75
C ASP A 63 4.88 -21.73 8.20
N LYS A 64 5.18 -21.29 6.97
CA LYS A 64 6.50 -21.45 6.36
C LYS A 64 7.57 -20.65 7.10
N VAL A 65 7.25 -19.43 7.55
CA VAL A 65 8.17 -18.59 8.33
C VAL A 65 8.39 -19.19 9.71
N LEU A 66 7.32 -19.59 10.39
CA LEU A 66 7.41 -20.20 11.73
C LEU A 66 8.18 -21.52 11.74
N ALA A 67 8.12 -22.31 10.68
CA ALA A 67 8.87 -23.56 10.57
C ALA A 67 10.41 -23.36 10.58
N GLY A 68 10.89 -22.16 10.27
CA GLY A 68 12.32 -21.83 10.25
C GLY A 68 12.85 -21.23 11.56
N ILE A 69 11.99 -21.06 12.57
CA ILE A 69 12.32 -20.38 13.82
C ILE A 69 12.29 -21.40 14.95
N GLU A 70 13.38 -21.50 15.70
CA GLU A 70 13.49 -22.42 16.85
C GLU A 70 13.10 -21.76 18.16
N ASP A 71 13.45 -20.47 18.31
CA ASP A 71 13.20 -19.69 19.53
C ASP A 71 11.71 -19.34 19.71
N GLU A 72 11.17 -19.54 20.91
CA GLU A 72 9.74 -19.34 21.21
C GLU A 72 9.34 -17.86 21.31
N ASP A 73 10.25 -16.98 21.74
CA ASP A 73 9.99 -15.54 21.80
C ASP A 73 9.92 -14.97 20.37
N GLU A 74 10.83 -15.41 19.49
CA GLU A 74 10.79 -15.06 18.06
C GLU A 74 9.51 -15.57 17.37
N LYS A 75 9.08 -16.81 17.65
CA LYS A 75 7.79 -17.31 17.14
C LYS A 75 6.64 -16.41 17.56
N THR A 76 6.57 -16.06 18.85
CA THR A 76 5.53 -15.18 19.40
C THR A 76 5.55 -13.81 18.70
N ALA A 77 6.73 -13.24 18.47
CA ALA A 77 6.86 -11.98 17.75
C ALA A 77 6.35 -12.08 16.30
N VAL A 78 6.66 -13.18 15.60
CA VAL A 78 6.15 -13.44 14.25
C VAL A 78 4.63 -13.58 14.25
N GLU A 79 4.05 -14.25 15.24
CA GLU A 79 2.59 -14.34 15.35
C GLU A 79 1.91 -12.97 15.52
N ILE A 80 2.52 -12.10 16.33
CA ILE A 80 2.06 -10.72 16.52
C ILE A 80 2.15 -9.94 15.19
N LEU A 81 3.26 -10.06 14.47
CA LEU A 81 3.42 -9.42 13.16
C LEU A 81 2.36 -9.90 12.17
N PHE A 82 2.14 -11.21 12.04
CA PHE A 82 1.14 -11.77 11.14
C PHE A 82 -0.29 -11.37 11.53
N ARG A 83 -0.55 -11.11 12.80
CA ARG A 83 -1.82 -10.49 13.22
C ARG A 83 -1.87 -9.01 12.82
N ALA A 84 -0.76 -8.29 12.98
CA ALA A 84 -0.66 -6.85 12.70
C ALA A 84 -0.90 -6.52 11.21
N ILE A 85 -0.34 -7.31 10.30
CA ILE A 85 -0.45 -7.06 8.85
C ILE A 85 -1.87 -7.20 8.29
N GLY A 86 -2.82 -7.72 9.08
CA GLY A 86 -4.24 -7.77 8.71
C GLY A 86 -5.03 -6.51 9.03
N TYR A 87 -4.51 -5.61 9.87
CA TYR A 87 -5.23 -4.40 10.26
C TYR A 87 -5.37 -3.36 9.14
N PRO A 88 -4.42 -3.17 8.20
CA PRO A 88 -4.56 -2.17 7.15
C PRO A 88 -5.84 -2.36 6.31
N ILE A 89 -6.13 -3.57 5.84
CA ILE A 89 -7.35 -3.83 5.07
C ILE A 89 -8.62 -3.67 5.92
N GLN A 90 -8.56 -4.04 7.22
CA GLN A 90 -9.67 -3.89 8.15
C GLN A 90 -9.99 -2.41 8.36
N GLN A 91 -8.97 -1.58 8.61
CA GLN A 91 -9.12 -0.16 8.83
C GLN A 91 -9.70 0.54 7.59
N ILE A 92 -9.22 0.16 6.39
CA ILE A 92 -9.74 0.68 5.12
C ILE A 92 -11.23 0.31 4.95
N ALA A 93 -11.61 -0.92 5.26
CA ALA A 93 -12.99 -1.38 5.20
C ALA A 93 -13.89 -0.68 6.23
N GLU A 94 -13.42 -0.51 7.46
CA GLU A 94 -14.14 0.19 8.54
C GLU A 94 -14.36 1.66 8.19
N ASN A 95 -13.35 2.32 7.61
CA ASN A 95 -13.48 3.69 7.09
C ASN A 95 -14.51 3.79 5.95
N ALA A 96 -14.76 2.69 5.24
CA ALA A 96 -15.80 2.57 4.22
C ALA A 96 -17.16 2.10 4.78
N GLY A 97 -17.28 1.94 6.11
CA GLY A 97 -18.53 1.55 6.79
C GLY A 97 -18.87 0.06 6.72
N VAL A 98 -17.89 -0.79 6.40
CA VAL A 98 -18.04 -2.26 6.31
C VAL A 98 -17.21 -2.93 7.40
N ASP A 99 -17.67 -4.06 7.91
CA ASP A 99 -16.92 -4.86 8.88
C ASP A 99 -15.59 -5.36 8.29
N GLY A 100 -14.48 -4.84 8.82
CA GLY A 100 -13.15 -5.16 8.34
C GLY A 100 -12.78 -6.63 8.51
N SER A 101 -13.25 -7.29 9.58
CA SER A 101 -12.96 -8.72 9.81
C SER A 101 -13.57 -9.59 8.73
N ILE A 102 -14.79 -9.25 8.27
CA ILE A 102 -15.44 -9.94 7.15
C ILE A 102 -14.66 -9.74 5.85
N VAL A 103 -14.17 -8.52 5.60
CA VAL A 103 -13.37 -8.22 4.40
C VAL A 103 -12.05 -8.99 4.41
N LEU A 104 -11.33 -8.97 5.53
CA LEU A 104 -10.07 -9.69 5.70
C LEU A 104 -10.24 -11.18 5.40
N GLU A 105 -11.22 -11.83 6.02
CA GLU A 105 -11.44 -13.27 5.85
C GLU A 105 -11.84 -13.64 4.41
N LYS A 106 -12.60 -12.77 3.72
CA LYS A 106 -12.95 -12.97 2.31
C LYS A 106 -11.76 -12.86 1.38
N VAL A 107 -10.81 -11.95 1.64
CA VAL A 107 -9.62 -11.74 0.79
C VAL A 107 -8.53 -12.77 1.06
N LYS A 108 -8.39 -13.24 2.31
CA LYS A 108 -7.33 -14.18 2.75
C LYS A 108 -7.20 -15.44 1.89
N ASN A 109 -8.31 -15.95 1.36
CA ASN A 109 -8.36 -17.19 0.56
C ASN A 109 -8.42 -16.97 -0.97
N GLN A 110 -8.15 -15.75 -1.45
CA GLN A 110 -8.25 -15.39 -2.87
C GLN A 110 -6.88 -15.35 -3.59
N GLU A 111 -6.90 -15.34 -4.92
CA GLU A 111 -5.65 -15.29 -5.70
C GLU A 111 -4.95 -13.92 -5.60
N TRP A 112 -3.68 -13.88 -5.99
CA TRP A 112 -2.92 -12.63 -6.08
C TRP A 112 -3.64 -11.65 -7.01
N GLY A 113 -3.73 -10.38 -6.61
CA GLY A 113 -4.46 -9.36 -7.38
C GLY A 113 -5.90 -9.17 -6.93
N PHE A 114 -6.54 -10.17 -6.31
CA PHE A 114 -7.91 -10.02 -5.81
C PHE A 114 -7.93 -9.31 -4.46
N GLY A 115 -8.83 -8.34 -4.30
CA GLY A 115 -8.96 -7.59 -3.06
C GLY A 115 -10.27 -6.84 -2.94
N TRP A 116 -10.37 -6.02 -1.89
CA TRP A 116 -11.52 -5.17 -1.62
C TRP A 116 -11.24 -3.75 -2.11
N ASN A 117 -12.00 -3.29 -3.10
CA ASN A 117 -11.96 -1.92 -3.54
C ASN A 117 -12.93 -1.08 -2.68
N ALA A 118 -12.37 -0.31 -1.76
CA ALA A 118 -13.15 0.53 -0.84
C ALA A 118 -13.84 1.72 -1.53
N ALA A 119 -13.37 2.13 -2.72
CA ALA A 119 -14.00 3.22 -3.47
C ALA A 119 -15.32 2.78 -4.14
N THR A 120 -15.42 1.51 -4.55
CA THR A 120 -16.61 0.93 -5.19
C THR A 120 -17.43 0.04 -4.25
N GLY A 121 -16.83 -0.43 -3.15
CA GLY A 121 -17.44 -1.38 -2.23
C GLY A 121 -17.57 -2.79 -2.82
N THR A 122 -16.67 -3.18 -3.72
CA THR A 122 -16.70 -4.47 -4.43
C THR A 122 -15.41 -5.26 -4.25
N TYR A 123 -15.51 -6.58 -4.37
CA TYR A 123 -14.35 -7.46 -4.45
C TYR A 123 -14.00 -7.72 -5.91
N GLU A 124 -12.78 -7.40 -6.31
CA GLU A 124 -12.37 -7.41 -7.71
C GLU A 124 -10.85 -7.53 -7.85
N ASP A 125 -10.38 -7.64 -9.11
CA ASP A 125 -8.97 -7.52 -9.45
C ASP A 125 -8.52 -6.06 -9.30
N LEU A 126 -7.62 -5.84 -8.33
CA LEU A 126 -7.12 -4.52 -7.97
C LEU A 126 -6.15 -3.95 -9.01
N PHE A 127 -5.47 -4.78 -9.79
CA PHE A 127 -4.67 -4.28 -10.91
C PHE A 127 -5.58 -3.75 -12.01
N ALA A 128 -6.65 -4.49 -12.33
CA ALA A 128 -7.61 -4.09 -13.35
C ALA A 128 -8.38 -2.81 -12.94
N SER A 129 -8.67 -2.64 -11.65
CA SER A 129 -9.34 -1.44 -11.14
C SER A 129 -8.39 -0.27 -10.83
N GLY A 130 -7.08 -0.48 -10.93
CA GLY A 130 -6.05 0.54 -10.72
C GLY A 130 -5.76 0.86 -9.25
N VAL A 131 -6.19 0.02 -8.31
CA VAL A 131 -5.86 0.10 -6.88
C VAL A 131 -4.52 -0.60 -6.65
N ILE A 132 -3.45 0.10 -6.96
CA ILE A 132 -2.07 -0.43 -6.90
C ILE A 132 -1.22 0.39 -5.94
N ASP A 133 -0.32 -0.29 -5.22
CA ASP A 133 0.66 0.34 -4.33
C ASP A 133 2.08 0.07 -4.83
N PRO A 134 3.03 1.01 -4.65
CA PRO A 134 4.44 0.76 -4.92
C PRO A 134 5.01 -0.32 -3.99
N ALA A 135 5.76 -1.28 -4.52
CA ALA A 135 6.31 -2.39 -3.74
C ALA A 135 7.20 -1.92 -2.57
N THR A 136 7.93 -0.81 -2.74
CA THR A 136 8.81 -0.22 -1.71
C THR A 136 8.05 0.29 -0.48
N VAL A 137 6.80 0.71 -0.65
CA VAL A 137 5.99 1.28 0.45
C VAL A 137 5.30 0.17 1.24
N THR A 138 5.11 -0.99 0.61
CA THR A 138 4.49 -2.17 1.22
C THR A 138 5.51 -3.11 1.88
N GLN A 139 6.78 -3.07 1.46
CA GLN A 139 7.90 -3.86 2.03
C GLN A 139 8.42 -3.33 3.36
#